data_AF-A0A1H7QJT3-F1
#
_entry.id   AF-A0A1H7QJT3-F1
#
_cell.length_a   1.000
_cell.length_b   1.000
_cell.length_c   1.000
_cell.angle_alpha   90.00
_cell.angle_beta   90.00
_cell.angle_gamma   90.00
#
_symmetry.space_group_name_H-M   'P 1'
#
loop_
_entity.id
_entity.type
_entity.pdbx_description
1 polymer ?
#
loop_
_entity_poly.entity_id
_entity_poly.type
_entity_poly.pdbx_seq_one_letter_code
_entity_poly.pdbx_strand_id
1 'polypeptide(L)' 'MGDWQAGGPPGVNVMLCGGCGEVTQWTPWGRCSWECYELPRESPEEQLAANEDAPRAFAYFTGRQALEGDGPPS' A
#
# COMPACT_ATOMS: atom_id res chain seq x y z
N MET A 1 -21.52 2.08 -7.38
CA MET A 1 -20.58 1.13 -7.99
C MET A 1 -19.69 1.97 -8.90
N GLY A 2 -18.39 2.21 -8.73
CA GLY A 2 -17.38 1.72 -7.81
C GLY A 2 -16.03 2.19 -8.39
N ASP A 3 -15.72 3.48 -8.25
CA ASP A 3 -14.53 4.14 -8.83
C ASP A 3 -13.41 4.33 -7.80
N TRP A 4 -13.06 3.25 -7.08
CA TRP A 4 -11.99 3.30 -6.06
C TRP A 4 -10.65 2.73 -6.56
N GLN A 5 -10.55 2.38 -7.84
CA GLN A 5 -9.27 2.05 -8.45
C GLN A 5 -8.76 3.30 -9.15
N ALA A 6 -8.15 4.20 -8.37
CA ALA A 6 -7.15 5.09 -8.92
C ALA A 6 -6.04 4.19 -9.47
N GLY A 7 -6.14 3.75 -10.71
CA GLY A 7 -5.06 3.04 -11.37
C GLY A 7 -3.82 3.93 -11.30
N GLY A 8 -2.66 3.33 -11.00
CA GLY A 8 -1.39 4.04 -11.14
C GLY A 8 -1.26 4.69 -12.53
N PRO A 9 -0.30 5.62 -12.72
CA PRO A 9 -0.11 6.29 -14.00
C PRO A 9 -0.03 5.28 -15.16
N PRO A 10 -0.63 5.58 -16.33
CA PRO A 10 -0.76 4.62 -17.41
C PRO A 10 0.61 4.06 -17.82
N GLY A 11 0.74 2.73 -17.77
CA GLY A 11 1.97 2.01 -18.15
C GLY A 11 2.96 1.74 -17.01
N VAL A 12 2.68 2.18 -15.77
CA VAL A 12 3.57 2.00 -14.63
C VAL A 12 2.89 1.17 -13.53
N ASN A 13 3.25 -0.12 -13.47
CA ASN A 13 2.77 -1.05 -12.44
C ASN A 13 3.65 -1.06 -11.18
N VAL A 14 4.60 -0.13 -11.09
CA VAL A 14 5.60 -0.07 -10.01
C VAL A 14 5.69 1.32 -9.40
N MET A 15 6.12 1.41 -8.15
CA MET A 15 6.28 2.67 -7.43
C MET A 15 7.47 2.60 -6.48
N LEU A 16 8.00 3.75 -6.05
CA LEU A 16 8.97 3.82 -4.95
C LEU A 16 8.22 3.85 -3.62
N CYS A 17 8.44 2.86 -2.75
CA CYS A 17 7.80 2.84 -1.43
C CYS A 17 8.27 4.03 -0.60
N GLY A 18 7.35 4.87 -0.13
CA GLY A 18 7.67 6.01 0.73
C GLY A 18 8.18 5.65 2.13
N GLY A 19 8.21 4.36 2.48
CA GLY A 19 8.68 3.87 3.78
C GLY A 19 10.09 3.32 3.76
N CYS A 20 10.34 2.33 2.90
CA CYS A 20 11.65 1.69 2.80
C CYS A 20 12.49 2.16 1.60
N GLY A 21 11.91 2.92 0.66
CA GLY A 21 12.60 3.38 -0.54
C GLY A 21 12.78 2.30 -1.63
N GLU A 22 12.19 1.11 -1.47
CA GLU A 22 12.27 0.06 -2.48
C GLU A 22 11.35 0.30 -3.67
N VAL A 23 11.76 -0.13 -4.87
CA VAL A 23 10.89 -0.18 -6.05
C VAL A 23 10.01 -1.42 -5.93
N THR A 24 8.70 -1.22 -5.82
CA THR A 24 7.71 -2.28 -5.59
C THR A 24 6.54 -2.18 -6.56
N GLN A 25 5.59 -3.10 -6.52
CA GLN A 25 4.32 -2.94 -7.22
C GLN A 25 3.56 -1.72 -6.71
N TRP A 26 2.87 -1.05 -7.62
CA TRP A 26 2.03 0.09 -7.27
C TRP A 26 0.94 -0.32 -6.26
N THR A 27 0.80 0.48 -5.20
CA THR A 27 -0.30 0.37 -4.23
C THR A 27 -0.96 1.74 -4.07
N PRO A 28 -2.27 1.79 -3.74
CA PRO A 28 -2.97 3.06 -3.53
C PRO A 28 -2.47 3.83 -2.31
N TRP A 29 -1.70 3.18 -1.43
CA TRP A 29 -1.27 3.72 -0.15
C TRP A 29 0.14 4.31 -0.16
N GLY A 30 0.82 4.26 -1.30
CA GLY A 30 2.19 4.74 -1.42
C GLY A 30 3.21 3.92 -0.63
N ARG A 31 2.85 2.70 -0.21
CA ARG A 31 3.62 1.85 0.71
C ARG A 31 3.55 0.39 0.27
N CYS A 32 4.62 -0.36 0.49
CA CYS A 32 4.72 -1.75 0.03
C CYS A 32 4.12 -2.76 1.02
N SER A 33 3.96 -2.39 2.29
CA SER A 33 3.45 -3.28 3.35
C SER A 33 2.77 -2.50 4.46
N TRP A 34 2.11 -3.23 5.38
CA TRP A 34 1.54 -2.64 6.59
C TRP A 34 2.61 -2.00 7.48
N GLU A 35 3.76 -2.66 7.65
CA GLU A 35 4.88 -2.13 8.44
C GLU A 35 5.41 -0.82 7.85
N CYS A 36 5.52 -0.74 6.52
CA CYS A 36 5.89 0.52 5.85
C CYS A 36 4.79 1.57 5.96
N TYR A 37 3.52 1.15 6.04
CA TYR A 37 2.38 2.04 6.22
C TYR A 37 2.39 2.70 7.60
N GLU A 38 2.73 1.96 8.65
CA GLU A 38 2.79 2.46 10.03
C GLU A 38 3.95 3.44 10.30
N LEU A 39 4.94 3.51 9.40
CA LEU A 39 6.03 4.48 9.53
C LEU A 39 5.49 5.92 9.51
N PRO A 40 6.03 6.84 10.33
CA PRO A 40 5.61 8.23 10.34
C PRO A 40 5.68 8.88 8.95
N ARG A 41 4.73 9.78 8.67
CA ARG A 41 4.75 10.66 7.50
C ARG A 41 5.49 11.96 7.80
N GLU A 42 5.93 12.65 6.76
CA GLU A 42 6.73 13.88 6.88
C GLU A 42 5.88 15.05 7.39
N SER A 43 4.63 15.14 6.96
CA SER A 43 3.71 16.19 7.40
C SER A 43 2.59 15.68 8.32
N PRO A 44 2.10 16.53 9.26
CA PRO A 44 0.93 16.20 10.08
C PRO A 44 -0.34 15.93 9.27
N GLU A 45 -0.51 16.60 8.12
CA GLU A 45 -1.66 16.41 7.23
C GLU A 45 -1.64 15.01 6.60
N GLU A 46 -0.49 14.58 6.07
CA GLU A 46 -0.33 13.23 5.53
C GLU A 46 -0.47 12.17 6.61
N GLN A 47 0.02 12.44 7.83
CA GLN A 47 -0.15 11.53 8.95
C GLN A 47 -1.63 11.39 9.34
N LEU A 48 -2.39 12.49 9.34
CA LEU A 48 -3.83 12.47 9.62
C LEU A 48 -4.58 11.65 8.56
N ALA A 49 -4.34 11.93 7.28
CA ALA A 49 -4.94 11.17 6.18
C ALA A 49 -4.58 9.66 6.27
N ALA A 50 -3.33 9.34 6.59
CA ALA A 50 -2.91 7.95 6.79
C ALA A 50 -3.62 7.28 7.98
N ASN A 51 -3.87 8.01 9.06
CA ASN A 51 -4.60 7.48 10.21
C ASN A 51 -6.08 7.22 9.88
N GLU A 52 -6.73 8.13 9.15
CA GLU A 52 -8.12 7.97 8.70
C GLU A 52 -8.28 6.77 7.76
N ASP A 53 -7.28 6.53 6.92
CA ASP A 53 -7.27 5.40 5.98
C ASP A 53 -6.72 4.09 6.53
N ALA A 54 -6.18 4.08 7.75
CA ALA A 54 -5.53 2.91 8.35
C ALA A 54 -6.39 1.63 8.31
N PRO A 55 -7.72 1.64 8.58
CA PRO A 55 -8.53 0.43 8.49
C PRO A 55 -8.58 -0.16 7.07
N ARG A 56 -8.64 0.70 6.04
CA ARG A 56 -8.68 0.28 4.63
C ARG A 56 -7.31 -0.21 4.17
N ALA A 57 -6.25 0.48 4.59
CA ALA A 57 -4.87 0.07 4.32
C ALA A 57 -4.54 -1.27 4.97
N PHE A 58 -4.94 -1.49 6.23
CA PHE A 58 -4.75 -2.75 6.94
C PHE A 58 -5.39 -3.91 6.21
N ALA A 59 -6.67 -3.79 5.83
CA ALA A 59 -7.39 -4.84 5.09
C ALA A 59 -6.73 -5.13 3.73
N TYR A 60 -6.24 -4.11 3.03
CA TYR A 60 -5.53 -4.29 1.75
C TYR A 60 -4.23 -5.08 1.93
N PHE A 61 -3.34 -4.65 2.85
CA PHE A 61 -2.01 -5.26 2.99
C PHE A 61 -2.06 -6.66 3.60
N THR A 62 -2.89 -6.87 4.62
CA THR A 62 -3.08 -8.20 5.22
C THR A 62 -3.81 -9.16 4.28
N GLY A 63 -4.78 -8.65 3.50
CA GLY A 63 -5.43 -9.42 2.44
C GLY A 63 -4.47 -9.80 1.31
N ARG A 64 -3.57 -8.91 0.89
CA ARG A 64 -2.50 -9.21 -0.07
C ARG A 64 -1.56 -10.30 0.44
N GLN A 65 -1.10 -10.18 1.68
CA GLN A 65 -0.22 -11.16 2.30
C GLN A 65 -0.85 -12.57 2.32
N ALA A 66 -2.17 -12.64 2.60
CA ALA A 66 -2.90 -13.91 2.57
C ALA A 66 -2.96 -14.54 1.17
N LEU A 67 -3.00 -13.72 0.11
CA LEU A 67 -3.01 -14.18 -1.28
C LEU A 67 -1.59 -14.52 -1.80
N GLU A 68 -0.56 -13.83 -1.31
CA GLU A 68 0.84 -14.09 -1.65
C GLU A 68 1.43 -15.28 -0.87
N GLY A 69 0.81 -15.65 0.26
CA GLY A 69 1.19 -16.78 1.11
C GLY A 69 0.77 -18.17 0.61
N ASP A 70 0.09 -18.28 -0.54
CA ASP A 70 -0.42 -19.54 -1.10
C ASP A 70 0.30 -19.91 -2.42
N GLY A 71 1.64 -19.88 -2.40
CA GLY A 71 2.45 -20.57 -3.40
C GLY A 71 2.35 -22.09 -3.21
N PRO A 72 2.28 -22.90 -4.29
CA PRO A 72 2.03 -24.34 -4.16
C PRO A 72 3.10 -25.03 -3.28
N PRO A 73 2.73 -26.05 -2.50
CA PRO A 73 3.69 -26.78 -1.68
C PRO A 73 4.76 -27.39 -2.59
N SER A 74 6.03 -27.15 -2.24
CA SER A 74 7.17 -27.88 -2.80
C SER A 74 7.26 -29.29 -2.22
#